data_AF-A0A2X2BZQ7-F1
#
_entry.id   AF-A0A2X2BZQ7-F1
#
_cell.length_a   1.000
_cell.length_b   1.000
_cell.length_c   1.000
_cell.angle_alpha   90.00
_cell.angle_beta   90.00
_cell.angle_gamma   90.00
#
_symmetry.space_group_name_H-M   'P 1'
#
loop_
_entity.id
_entity.type
_entity.pdbx_description
1 polymer ?
#
loop_
_entity_poly.entity_id
_entity_poly.type
_entity_poly.pdbx_seq_one_letter_code
_entity_poly.pdbx_strand_id
1 'polypeptide(L)'
;MSMAFLLSEKQLLFRLFLFIEEERMPSFDIVSEVDLHEVRNAVENAQRELTTRWDFRNVEASFELNEKTESVKTTSVSEFQVQQLLDILREKMAKRGIDGAVLNIPEEMTHSGKNIQCRSDLKTRY
;
A
#
# COMPACT_ATOMS: atom_id res chain seq x y z
N MET A 1 -8.61 -17.10 -61.63
CA MET A 1 -8.59 -16.03 -60.60
C MET A 1 -7.34 -15.20 -60.85
N SER A 2 -7.49 -13.92 -61.22
CA SER A 2 -6.38 -13.08 -61.73
C SER A 2 -5.35 -12.77 -60.64
N MET A 3 -4.06 -12.77 -60.99
CA MET A 3 -2.93 -12.42 -60.12
C MET A 3 -3.11 -11.04 -59.45
N ALA A 4 -3.83 -10.12 -60.10
CA ALA A 4 -4.15 -8.80 -59.58
C ALA A 4 -5.07 -8.83 -58.34
N PHE A 5 -5.96 -9.83 -58.24
CA PHE A 5 -6.89 -9.97 -57.12
C PHE A 5 -6.16 -10.41 -55.84
N LEU A 6 -5.22 -11.36 -55.97
CA LEU A 6 -4.40 -11.85 -54.85
C LEU A 6 -3.45 -10.78 -54.29
N LEU A 7 -2.94 -9.87 -55.13
CA LEU A 7 -2.11 -8.75 -54.67
C LEU A 7 -2.92 -7.76 -53.81
N SER A 8 -4.18 -7.52 -54.17
CA SER A 8 -5.08 -6.62 -53.44
C SER A 8 -5.43 -7.15 -52.05
N GLU A 9 -5.75 -8.44 -51.93
CA GLU A 9 -6.02 -9.07 -50.62
C GLU A 9 -4.78 -9.07 -49.71
N LYS A 10 -3.59 -9.33 -50.26
CA LYS A 10 -2.34 -9.28 -49.49
C LYS A 10 -2.03 -7.87 -48.99
N GLN A 11 -2.30 -6.84 -49.78
CA GLN A 11 -2.13 -5.44 -49.36
C GLN A 11 -3.14 -5.05 -48.26
N LEU A 12 -4.37 -5.55 -48.33
CA LEU A 12 -5.41 -5.30 -47.33
C LEU A 12 -5.08 -5.99 -46.00
N LEU A 13 -4.63 -7.25 -46.05
CA LEU A 13 -4.21 -8.01 -44.86
C LEU A 13 -2.95 -7.41 -44.24
N PHE A 14 -2.01 -6.91 -45.03
CA PHE A 14 -0.82 -6.23 -44.51
C PHE A 14 -1.17 -4.90 -43.84
N ARG A 15 -2.13 -4.15 -44.39
CA ARG A 15 -2.68 -2.94 -43.75
C ARG A 15 -3.45 -3.25 -42.47
N LEU A 16 -4.23 -4.33 -42.44
CA LEU A 16 -4.95 -4.75 -41.24
C LEU A 16 -3.99 -5.26 -40.15
N PHE A 17 -2.92 -5.95 -40.54
CA PHE A 17 -1.86 -6.38 -39.62
C PHE A 17 -1.07 -5.20 -39.04
N LEU A 18 -0.75 -4.19 -39.87
CA LEU A 18 -0.12 -2.95 -39.39
C LEU A 18 -1.05 -2.14 -38.47
N PHE A 19 -2.35 -2.14 -38.73
CA PHE A 19 -3.34 -1.50 -37.86
C PHE A 19 -3.46 -2.18 -36.49
N ILE A 20 -3.27 -3.50 -36.41
CA ILE A 20 -3.28 -4.24 -35.13
C ILE A 20 -2.00 -3.99 -34.31
N GLU A 21 -0.84 -3.81 -34.95
CA GLU A 21 0.41 -3.47 -34.23
C GLU A 21 0.41 -2.03 -33.68
N GLU A 22 -0.35 -1.11 -34.28
CA GLU A 22 -0.49 0.29 -33.80
C GLU A 22 -1.42 0.41 -32.58
N GLU A 23 -2.22 -0.62 -32.28
CA GLU A 23 -3.09 -0.76 -31.10
C GLU A 23 -2.38 -1.49 -29.93
N ARG A 24 -1.06 -1.36 -29.78
CA ARG A 24 -0.42 -1.66 -28.47
C ARG A 24 -0.83 -0.58 -27.48
N MET A 25 -1.92 -0.84 -26.76
CA MET A 25 -2.32 -0.07 -25.59
C MET A 25 -1.09 0.15 -24.69
N PRO A 26 -0.72 1.40 -24.35
CA PRO A 26 0.28 1.63 -23.34
C PRO A 26 -0.28 1.08 -22.01
N SER A 27 0.20 -0.08 -21.57
CA SER A 27 -0.06 -0.56 -20.22
C SER A 27 0.76 0.31 -19.28
N PHE A 28 0.09 1.19 -18.54
CA PHE A 28 0.71 1.92 -17.46
C PHE A 28 0.86 0.95 -16.28
N ASP A 29 2.09 0.54 -15.99
CA ASP A 29 2.40 -0.19 -14.76
C ASP A 29 2.19 0.77 -13.58
N ILE A 30 1.13 0.55 -12.78
CA ILE A 30 0.95 1.23 -11.50
C ILE A 30 1.87 0.54 -10.49
N VAL A 31 3.14 0.92 -10.49
CA VAL A 31 4.07 0.49 -9.44
C VAL A 31 3.82 1.38 -8.22
N SER A 32 3.24 0.81 -7.17
CA SER A 32 3.08 1.50 -5.89
C SER A 32 4.38 1.37 -5.09
N GLU A 33 5.39 2.16 -5.46
CA GLU A 33 6.61 2.29 -4.65
C GLU A 33 6.27 3.07 -3.36
N VAL A 34 6.45 2.44 -2.21
CA VAL A 34 6.21 3.08 -0.92
C VAL A 34 7.49 3.81 -0.49
N ASP A 35 7.43 5.13 -0.38
CA ASP A 35 8.54 5.92 0.14
C ASP A 35 8.65 5.74 1.66
N LEU A 36 9.70 5.04 2.11
CA LEU A 36 9.99 4.81 3.52
C LEU A 36 10.16 6.12 4.31
N HIS A 37 10.61 7.20 3.67
CA HIS A 37 10.71 8.50 4.31
C HIS A 37 9.33 9.06 4.65
N GLU A 38 8.36 8.94 3.74
CA GLU A 38 6.98 9.33 4.01
C GLU A 38 6.30 8.42 5.02
N VAL A 39 6.61 7.11 5.04
CA VAL A 39 6.11 6.19 6.07
C VAL A 39 6.62 6.60 7.45
N ARG A 40 7.91 6.90 7.58
CA ARG A 40 8.50 7.41 8.83
C ARG A 40 7.81 8.69 9.30
N ASN A 41 7.63 9.64 8.39
CA ASN A 41 6.95 10.88 8.67
C ASN A 41 5.48 10.66 9.12
N ALA A 42 4.79 9.69 8.52
CA ALA A 42 3.44 9.30 8.90
C ALA A 42 3.40 8.68 10.31
N VAL A 43 4.34 7.78 10.63
CA VAL A 43 4.47 7.15 11.96
C VAL A 43 4.77 8.21 13.04
N GLU A 44 5.71 9.12 12.80
CA GLU A 44 6.01 10.21 13.74
C GLU A 44 4.78 11.11 13.97
N ASN A 45 4.01 11.39 12.92
CA ASN A 45 2.77 12.15 13.03
C ASN A 45 1.68 11.41 13.79
N ALA A 46 1.57 10.09 13.62
CA ALA A 46 0.63 9.25 14.36
C ALA A 46 0.99 9.24 15.85
N GLN A 47 2.30 9.19 16.17
CA GLN A 47 2.78 9.26 17.53
C GLN A 47 2.51 10.62 18.19
N ARG A 48 2.63 11.73 17.45
CA ARG A 48 2.22 13.05 17.95
C ARG A 48 0.72 13.10 18.23
N GLU A 49 -0.11 12.52 17.37
CA GLU A 49 -1.56 12.48 17.60
C GLU A 49 -1.92 11.70 18.88
N LEU A 50 -1.24 10.58 19.14
CA LEU A 50 -1.45 9.83 20.38
C LEU A 50 -1.30 10.70 21.63
N THR A 51 -0.31 11.59 21.65
CA THR A 51 -0.10 12.50 22.80
C THR A 51 -1.24 13.49 23.01
N THR A 52 -2.01 13.78 21.96
CA THR A 52 -3.13 14.73 22.00
C THR A 52 -4.47 14.06 22.27
N ARG A 53 -4.56 12.73 22.06
CA ARG A 53 -5.79 11.97 22.31
C ARG A 53 -6.00 11.71 23.80
N TRP A 54 -7.10 12.23 24.33
CA TRP A 54 -7.45 12.12 25.74
C TRP A 54 -7.64 10.66 26.20
N ASP A 55 -8.19 9.82 25.32
CA ASP A 55 -8.46 8.40 25.58
C ASP A 55 -7.21 7.52 25.61
N PHE A 56 -6.09 7.99 25.05
CA PHE A 56 -4.77 7.34 25.18
C PHE A 56 -3.92 7.95 26.31
N ARG A 57 -4.46 8.91 27.08
CA ARG A 57 -3.77 9.48 28.22
C ARG A 57 -3.61 8.41 29.32
N ASN A 58 -2.38 8.16 29.74
CA ASN A 58 -2.01 7.09 30.68
C ASN A 58 -2.27 5.66 30.17
N VAL A 59 -2.40 5.48 28.86
CA VAL A 59 -2.45 4.16 28.22
C VAL A 59 -1.07 3.84 27.64
N GLU A 60 -0.58 2.61 27.82
CA GLU A 60 0.61 2.14 27.14
C GLU A 60 0.29 1.89 25.66
N ALA A 61 0.52 2.90 24.82
CA ALA A 61 0.34 2.84 23.37
C ALA A 61 1.57 3.35 22.62
N SER A 62 2.02 2.63 21.59
CA SER A 62 3.19 3.02 20.79
C SER A 62 3.10 2.58 19.33
N PHE A 63 3.79 3.33 18.47
CA PHE A 63 4.12 2.95 17.10
C PHE A 63 5.63 2.82 16.96
N GLU A 64 6.11 1.71 16.40
CA GLU A 64 7.52 1.47 16.14
C GLU A 64 7.71 1.07 14.68
N LEU A 65 8.38 1.92 13.91
CA LEU A 65 8.77 1.61 12.53
C LEU A 65 10.10 0.86 12.52
N ASN A 66 10.13 -0.31 11.90
CA ASN A 66 11.35 -1.05 11.60
C ASN A 66 11.66 -0.95 10.11
N GLU A 67 12.50 0.03 9.75
CA GLU A 67 12.93 0.31 8.38
C GLU A 67 13.65 -0.88 7.72
N LYS A 68 14.33 -1.75 8.48
CA LYS A 68 15.06 -2.92 7.93
C LYS A 68 14.14 -4.03 7.48
N THR A 69 13.01 -4.19 8.17
CA THR A 69 12.03 -5.25 7.89
C THR A 69 10.78 -4.72 7.23
N GLU A 70 10.76 -3.42 6.91
CA GLU A 70 9.62 -2.70 6.35
C GLU A 70 8.32 -3.03 7.11
N SER A 71 8.35 -2.97 8.44
CA SER A 71 7.19 -3.30 9.27
C SER A 71 6.95 -2.25 10.35
N VAL A 72 5.68 -2.03 10.68
CA VAL A 72 5.25 -1.16 11.75
C VAL A 72 4.65 -2.01 12.86
N LYS A 73 5.24 -1.90 14.05
CA LYS A 73 4.71 -2.54 15.25
C LYS A 73 3.84 -1.54 16.01
N THR A 74 2.61 -1.94 16.25
CA THR A 74 1.63 -1.17 17.03
C THR A 74 1.35 -1.92 18.33
N THR A 75 1.48 -1.25 19.46
CA THR A 75 1.27 -1.84 20.80
C THR A 75 0.20 -1.08 21.55
N SER A 76 -0.73 -1.78 22.20
CA SER A 76 -1.69 -1.19 23.15
C SER A 76 -2.09 -2.19 24.24
N VAL A 77 -2.98 -1.83 25.17
CA VAL A 77 -3.48 -2.74 26.21
C VAL A 77 -4.70 -3.58 25.80
N SER A 78 -5.36 -3.24 24.69
CA SER A 78 -6.50 -3.99 24.17
C SER A 78 -6.54 -4.03 22.64
N GLU A 79 -7.18 -5.06 22.09
CA GLU A 79 -7.31 -5.25 20.64
C GLU A 79 -8.08 -4.10 19.99
N PHE A 80 -9.14 -3.65 20.66
CA PHE A 80 -9.92 -2.49 20.24
C PHE A 80 -9.08 -1.21 20.16
N GLN A 81 -8.16 -1.00 21.10
CA GLN A 81 -7.25 0.14 21.01
C GLN A 81 -6.22 -0.04 19.89
N VAL A 82 -5.69 -1.24 19.66
CA VAL A 82 -4.79 -1.50 18.53
C VAL A 82 -5.49 -1.20 17.21
N GLN A 83 -6.76 -1.57 17.05
CA GLN A 83 -7.55 -1.19 15.87
C GLN A 83 -7.66 0.33 15.71
N GLN A 84 -7.95 1.07 16.78
CA GLN A 84 -7.97 2.53 16.75
C GLN A 84 -6.60 3.14 16.37
N LEU A 85 -5.50 2.55 16.87
CA LEU A 85 -4.15 2.97 16.50
C LEU A 85 -3.88 2.74 15.01
N LEU A 86 -4.29 1.61 14.46
CA LEU A 86 -4.15 1.30 13.04
C LEU A 86 -4.95 2.28 12.17
N ASP A 87 -6.13 2.70 12.61
CA ASP A 87 -6.93 3.70 11.90
C ASP A 87 -6.27 5.08 11.91
N ILE A 88 -5.73 5.53 13.05
CA ILE A 88 -4.95 6.78 13.14
C ILE A 88 -3.75 6.71 12.19
N LEU A 89 -3.03 5.58 12.20
CA LEU A 89 -1.86 5.36 11.37
C LEU A 89 -2.21 5.42 9.87
N ARG A 90 -3.32 4.79 9.44
CA ARG A 90 -3.86 4.87 8.08
C ARG A 90 -4.21 6.30 7.68
N GLU A 91 -4.85 7.06 8.56
CA GLU A 91 -5.18 8.46 8.31
C GLU A 91 -3.92 9.31 8.08
N LYS A 92 -2.85 9.06 8.86
CA LYS A 92 -1.58 9.76 8.70
C LYS A 92 -0.83 9.38 7.43
N MET A 93 -0.88 8.11 7.04
CA MET A 93 -0.33 7.66 5.76
C MET A 93 -1.07 8.27 4.57
N ALA A 94 -2.40 8.30 4.60
CA ALA A 94 -3.21 8.90 3.54
C ALA A 94 -2.87 10.40 3.35
N LYS A 95 -2.62 11.14 4.43
CA LYS A 95 -2.17 12.55 4.38
C LYS A 95 -0.80 12.75 3.73
N ARG A 96 0.01 11.69 3.60
CA ARG A 96 1.30 11.69 2.91
C ARG A 96 1.25 11.05 1.53
N GLY A 97 0.06 10.71 1.02
CA GLY A 97 -0.10 10.05 -0.27
C GLY A 97 0.25 8.56 -0.26
N ILE A 98 0.35 7.95 0.91
CA ILE A 98 0.54 6.50 1.05
C ILE A 98 -0.84 5.86 1.23
N ASP A 99 -1.16 4.88 0.39
CA ASP A 99 -2.41 4.12 0.51
C ASP A 99 -2.41 3.26 1.79
N GLY A 100 -3.52 3.28 2.53
CA GLY A 100 -3.71 2.42 3.70
C GLY A 100 -3.70 0.91 3.36
N ALA A 101 -3.89 0.55 2.09
CA ALA A 101 -3.75 -0.83 1.59
C ALA A 101 -2.29 -1.36 1.63
N VAL A 102 -1.30 -0.49 1.81
CA VAL A 102 0.11 -0.86 1.97
C VAL A 102 0.33 -1.64 3.27
N LEU A 103 -0.48 -1.40 4.30
CA LEU A 103 -0.38 -2.13 5.57
C LEU A 103 -1.02 -3.51 5.46
N ASN A 104 -0.19 -4.55 5.48
CA ASN A 104 -0.65 -5.90 5.68
C ASN A 104 -0.83 -6.17 7.17
N ILE A 105 -2.08 -6.20 7.62
CA ILE A 105 -2.44 -6.41 9.02
C ILE A 105 -2.75 -7.90 9.22
N PRO A 106 -1.99 -8.62 10.07
CA PRO A 106 -2.28 -10.01 10.36
C PRO A 106 -3.62 -10.15 11.11
N GLU A 107 -4.34 -11.24 10.85
CA GLU A 107 -5.59 -11.57 11.57
C GLU A 107 -5.32 -11.92 13.04
N GLU A 108 -4.15 -12.48 13.34
CA GLU A 108 -3.76 -12.83 14.71
C GLU A 108 -2.91 -11.73 15.35
N MET A 109 -3.42 -11.14 16.42
CA MET A 109 -2.66 -10.21 17.26
C MET A 109 -1.87 -10.95 18.33
N THR A 110 -0.61 -10.57 18.50
CA THR A 110 0.26 -11.21 19.50
C THR A 110 0.01 -10.63 20.89
N HIS A 111 -0.21 -11.50 21.88
CA HIS A 111 -0.37 -11.10 23.27
C HIS A 111 0.97 -11.22 24.00
N SER A 112 1.48 -10.09 24.51
CA SER A 112 2.68 -10.02 25.33
C SER A 112 2.32 -9.55 26.73
N GLY A 113 1.97 -10.50 27.60
CA GLY A 113 1.54 -10.21 28.97
C GLY A 113 0.24 -9.41 29.00
N LYS A 114 0.31 -8.15 29.44
CA LYS A 114 -0.84 -7.22 29.50
C LYS A 114 -1.08 -6.47 28.19
N ASN A 115 -0.12 -6.50 27.27
CA ASN A 115 -0.16 -5.67 26.07
C ASN A 115 -0.42 -6.55 24.84
N ILE A 116 -1.20 -6.02 23.92
CA ILE A 116 -1.50 -6.59 22.62
C ILE A 116 -0.67 -5.85 21.59
N GLN A 117 -0.02 -6.62 20.73
CA GLN A 117 0.90 -6.13 19.71
C GLN A 117 0.44 -6.64 18.35
N CYS A 118 0.34 -5.72 17.40
CA CYS A 118 0.12 -6.04 16.00
C CYS A 118 1.35 -5.59 15.20
N ARG A 119 1.97 -6.52 14.49
CA ARG A 119 3.04 -6.22 13.54
C ARG A 119 2.42 -6.18 12.15
N SER A 120 2.38 -5.01 11.54
CA SER A 120 1.89 -4.82 10.18
C SER A 120 3.07 -4.67 9.23
N ASP A 121 3.14 -5.53 8.22
CA ASP A 121 4.20 -5.47 7.22
C ASP A 121 3.79 -4.50 6.09
N LEU A 122 4.74 -3.73 5.56
CA LEU A 122 4.52 -2.80 4.46
C LEU A 122 4.67 -3.53 3.13
N LYS A 123 3.66 -3.42 2.27
CA LYS A 123 3.68 -4.02 0.94
C LYS A 123 4.27 -3.05 -0.07
N THR A 124 5.57 -3.18 -0.30
CA THR A 124 6.36 -2.21 -1.07
C THR A 124 6.36 -2.46 -2.59
N ARG A 125 5.79 -3.57 -3.09
CA ARG A 125 5.77 -3.91 -4.54
C ARG A 125 4.52 -4.67 -4.98
N TYR A 126 3.96 -4.27 -6.12
CA TYR A 126 3.10 -5.04 -7.02
C TYR A 126 3.65 -4.93 -8.44
#